data_AF-A0A532AIP8-F1
#
_entry.id   AF-A0A532AIP8-F1
#
_cell.length_a   1.000
_cell.length_b   1.000
_cell.length_c   1.000
_cell.angle_alpha   90.00
_cell.angle_beta   90.00
_cell.angle_gamma   90.00
#
_symmetry.space_group_name_H-M   'P 1'
#
loop_
_entity.id
_entity.type
_entity.pdbx_description
1 polymer ?
#
loop_
_entity_poly.entity_id
_entity_poly.type
_entity_poly.pdbx_seq_one_letter_code
_entity_poly.pdbx_strand_id
1 'polypeptide(L)'
;VWTMMFHPQLGVLNYLLSLVGISAQEWIFNAKTVIPSLVAVETWQWTPLVMLIVLGGLASVPREPFESAEIDGANAWQQFRYLTLPMIAPFLMIALIIRTIDALKSFDII
;
A
#
# COMPACT_ATOMS: atom_id res chain seq x y z
N VAL A 1 -17.13 -6.69 7.28
CA VAL A 1 -16.37 -7.87 6.79
C VAL A 1 -15.07 -8.06 7.56
N TRP A 2 -14.17 -7.08 7.62
CA TRP A 2 -12.89 -7.18 8.35
C TRP A 2 -13.03 -7.55 9.83
N THR A 3 -13.99 -6.98 10.56
CA THR A 3 -14.29 -7.35 11.95
C THR A 3 -14.60 -8.84 12.11
N MET A 4 -15.29 -9.46 11.14
CA MET A 4 -15.57 -10.90 11.14
C MET A 4 -14.31 -11.71 10.82
N MET A 5 -13.49 -11.24 9.87
CA MET A 5 -12.22 -11.90 9.52
C MET A 5 -11.21 -11.88 10.68
N PHE A 6 -11.23 -10.84 11.52
CA PHE A 6 -10.39 -10.68 12.70
C PHE A 6 -10.94 -11.34 13.97
N HIS A 7 -12.11 -12.00 13.91
CA HIS A 7 -12.69 -12.63 15.09
C HIS A 7 -11.72 -13.68 15.67
N PRO A 8 -11.41 -13.67 16.99
CA PRO A 8 -10.36 -14.50 17.56
C PRO A 8 -10.56 -16.00 17.32
N GLN A 9 -11.82 -16.47 17.41
CA GLN A 9 -12.19 -17.89 17.34
C GLN A 9 -12.73 -18.35 15.98
N LEU A 10 -13.45 -17.49 15.25
CA LEU A 10 -14.18 -17.84 14.02
C LEU A 10 -13.62 -17.11 12.78
N GLY A 11 -12.60 -16.27 12.96
CA GLY A 11 -12.04 -15.43 11.91
C GLY A 11 -11.12 -16.22 10.98
N VAL A 12 -11.27 -15.98 9.67
CA VAL A 12 -10.46 -16.65 8.64
C VAL A 12 -8.95 -16.40 8.81
N LEU A 13 -8.55 -15.25 9.34
CA LEU A 13 -7.12 -14.94 9.52
C LEU A 13 -6.46 -15.81 10.59
N ASN A 14 -7.13 -16.05 11.71
CA ASN A 14 -6.63 -16.97 12.73
C ASN A 14 -6.72 -18.43 12.28
N TYR A 15 -7.70 -18.77 11.45
CA TYR A 15 -7.73 -20.08 10.80
C TYR A 15 -6.50 -20.28 9.89
N LEU A 16 -6.10 -19.29 9.10
CA LEU A 16 -4.88 -19.39 8.28
C LEU A 16 -3.60 -19.49 9.12
N LEU A 17 -3.53 -18.75 10.23
CA LEU A 17 -2.40 -18.84 11.17
C LEU A 17 -2.27 -20.23 11.81
N SER A 18 -3.40 -20.88 12.12
CA SER A 18 -3.36 -22.22 12.73
C SER A 18 -2.82 -23.29 11.77
N LEU A 19 -2.99 -23.12 10.45
CA LEU A 19 -2.43 -24.03 9.44
C LEU A 19 -0.89 -24.04 9.45
N VAL A 20 -0.27 -22.95 9.90
CA VAL A 20 1.19 -22.81 10.01
C VAL A 20 1.69 -22.89 11.46
N GLY A 21 0.84 -23.33 12.39
CA GLY A 21 1.19 -23.55 13.80
C GLY A 21 1.28 -22.29 14.65
N ILE A 22 0.78 -21.14 14.18
CA ILE A 22 0.78 -19.88 14.92
C ILE A 22 -0.50 -19.79 15.77
N SER A 23 -0.37 -19.38 17.03
CA SER A 23 -1.51 -19.19 17.94
C SER A 23 -2.43 -18.06 17.46
N ALA A 24 -3.72 -18.17 17.81
CA ALA A 24 -4.71 -17.16 17.49
C ALA A 24 -4.30 -15.78 18.01
N GLN A 25 -4.41 -14.77 17.15
CA GLN A 25 -4.08 -13.38 17.46
C GLN A 25 -5.35 -12.59 17.75
N GLU A 26 -5.24 -11.63 18.66
CA GLU A 26 -6.32 -10.73 19.09
C GLU A 26 -6.31 -9.41 18.31
N TRP A 27 -6.19 -9.48 16.99
CA TRP A 27 -5.94 -8.37 16.05
C TRP A 27 -6.51 -7.02 16.49
N ILE A 28 -7.84 -6.92 16.60
CA ILE A 28 -8.56 -5.71 17.02
C ILE A 28 -9.08 -5.78 18.46
N PHE A 29 -8.87 -6.90 19.15
CA PHE A 29 -9.38 -7.17 20.50
C PHE A 29 -8.34 -6.89 21.59
N ASN A 30 -7.09 -6.61 21.20
CA ASN A 30 -6.01 -6.25 22.10
C ASN A 30 -5.51 -4.82 21.81
N ALA A 31 -5.33 -4.02 22.86
CA ALA A 31 -4.91 -2.62 22.76
C ALA A 31 -3.54 -2.44 22.07
N LYS A 32 -2.66 -3.44 22.11
CA LYS A 32 -1.34 -3.38 21.45
C LYS A 32 -1.41 -3.63 19.94
N THR A 33 -2.39 -4.42 19.48
CA THR A 33 -2.47 -4.86 18.08
C THR A 33 -3.56 -4.15 17.29
N VAL A 34 -4.49 -3.48 17.96
CA VAL A 34 -5.66 -2.84 17.31
C VAL A 34 -5.24 -1.80 16.28
N ILE A 35 -4.37 -0.84 16.64
CA ILE A 35 -3.94 0.21 15.72
C ILE A 35 -3.16 -0.37 14.52
N PRO A 36 -2.13 -1.22 14.69
CA PRO A 36 -1.45 -1.86 13.56
C PRO A 36 -2.39 -2.65 12.64
N SER A 37 -3.37 -3.38 13.22
CA SER A 37 -4.32 -4.20 12.44
C SER A 37 -5.26 -3.33 11.60
N LEU A 38 -5.76 -2.23 12.16
CA LEU A 38 -6.59 -1.28 11.43
C LEU A 38 -5.82 -0.57 10.33
N VAL A 39 -4.59 -0.12 10.61
CA VAL A 39 -3.71 0.51 9.60
C VAL A 39 -3.42 -0.44 8.44
N ALA A 40 -3.19 -1.73 8.71
CA ALA A 40 -2.96 -2.73 7.67
C ALA A 40 -4.18 -2.91 6.75
N VAL A 41 -5.38 -2.98 7.31
CA VAL A 41 -6.62 -3.07 6.54
C VAL A 41 -6.87 -1.82 5.71
N GLU A 42 -6.70 -0.65 6.32
CA GLU A 42 -6.88 0.64 5.67
C GLU A 42 -5.90 0.78 4.49
N THR A 43 -4.62 0.46 4.72
CA THR A 43 -3.59 0.45 3.67
C THR A 43 -3.96 -0.51 2.55
N TRP A 44 -4.36 -1.74 2.87
CA TRP A 44 -4.73 -2.75 1.89
C TRP A 44 -5.94 -2.32 1.04
N GLN A 45 -6.99 -1.80 1.68
CA GLN A 45 -8.22 -1.38 1.02
C GLN A 45 -7.99 -0.29 -0.03
N TRP A 46 -7.05 0.62 0.22
CA TRP A 46 -6.80 1.77 -0.65
C TRP A 46 -5.58 1.63 -1.57
N THR A 47 -4.75 0.61 -1.36
CA THR A 47 -3.62 0.30 -2.24
C THR A 47 -4.03 0.19 -3.71
N PRO A 48 -5.15 -0.46 -4.09
CA PRO A 48 -5.56 -0.54 -5.50
C PRO A 48 -5.80 0.83 -6.16
N LEU A 49 -6.37 1.80 -5.44
CA LEU A 49 -6.58 3.15 -5.96
C LEU A 49 -5.25 3.86 -6.21
N VAL A 50 -4.32 3.80 -5.25
CA VAL A 50 -2.99 4.40 -5.40
C VAL A 50 -2.25 3.75 -6.57
N MET A 51 -2.34 2.43 -6.72
CA MET A 51 -1.76 1.70 -7.85
C MET A 51 -2.32 2.19 -9.18
N LEU A 52 -3.62 2.41 -9.30
CA LEU A 52 -4.22 2.93 -10.54
C LEU A 52 -3.73 4.34 -10.87
N ILE A 53 -3.60 5.22 -9.88
CA ILE A 53 -3.07 6.58 -10.07
C ILE A 53 -1.62 6.52 -10.59
N VAL A 54 -0.79 5.72 -9.93
CA VAL A 54 0.63 5.56 -10.30
C VAL A 54 0.78 4.90 -11.66
N LEU A 55 -0.03 3.90 -11.99
CA LEU A 55 -0.04 3.24 -13.30
C LEU A 55 -0.44 4.21 -14.41
N GLY A 56 -1.43 5.07 -14.17
CA GLY A 56 -1.78 6.15 -15.10
C GLY A 56 -0.61 7.11 -15.33
N GLY A 57 0.12 7.44 -14.26
CA GLY A 57 1.34 8.23 -14.33
C GLY A 57 2.45 7.56 -15.15
N LEU A 58 2.74 6.28 -14.87
CA LEU A 58 3.73 5.49 -15.60
C LEU A 58 3.37 5.35 -17.09
N ALA A 59 2.09 5.20 -17.42
CA ALA A 59 1.65 5.11 -18.82
C ALA A 59 1.88 6.42 -19.61
N SER A 60 1.98 7.57 -18.92
CA SER A 60 2.25 8.87 -19.54
C SER A 60 3.73 9.19 -19.73
N VAL A 61 4.62 8.38 -19.14
CA VAL A 61 6.07 8.60 -19.16
C VAL A 61 6.64 8.28 -20.55
N PRO A 62 7.36 9.22 -21.20
CA PRO A 62 8.02 8.94 -22.48
C PRO A 62 9.15 7.92 -22.30
N ARG A 63 9.37 7.08 -23.32
CA ARG A 63 10.39 6.00 -23.31
C ARG A 63 11.80 6.47 -23.67
N GLU A 64 11.93 7.55 -24.44
CA GLU A 64 13.20 8.08 -24.94
C GLU A 64 14.25 8.31 -23.82
N PRO A 65 13.91 8.86 -22.63
CA PRO A 65 14.87 9.00 -21.54
C PRO A 65 15.43 7.66 -21.04
N PHE A 66 14.62 6.59 -21.07
CA PHE A 66 15.04 5.26 -20.61
C PHE A 66 15.98 4.59 -21.62
N GLU A 67 15.68 4.72 -22.91
CA GLU A 67 16.56 4.23 -23.98
C GLU A 67 17.91 4.93 -23.94
N SER A 68 17.91 6.25 -23.70
CA SER A 68 19.14 7.04 -23.53
C SER A 68 19.94 6.60 -22.30
N ALA A 69 19.25 6.39 -21.17
CA ALA A 69 19.89 5.90 -19.95
C ALA A 69 20.50 4.49 -20.12
N GLU A 70 19.88 3.62 -20.91
CA GLU A 70 20.43 2.29 -21.22
C GLU A 70 21.70 2.37 -22.07
N ILE A 71 21.74 3.27 -23.07
CA ILE A 71 22.94 3.55 -23.87
C ILE A 71 24.08 4.08 -22.98
N ASP A 72 23.76 4.93 -22.01
CA ASP A 72 24.71 5.48 -21.03
C ASP A 72 25.13 4.45 -19.95
N GLY A 73 24.61 3.22 -20.01
CA GLY A 73 24.95 2.13 -19.08
C GLY A 73 24.27 2.22 -17.71
N ALA A 74 23.17 2.96 -17.58
CA ALA A 74 22.42 3.07 -16.33
C ALA A 74 21.70 1.75 -16.00
N ASN A 75 21.92 1.24 -14.80
CA ASN A 75 21.24 0.04 -14.29
C ASN A 75 19.79 0.33 -13.86
N ALA A 76 19.00 -0.73 -13.64
CA ALA A 76 17.58 -0.61 -13.29
C ALA A 76 17.30 0.23 -12.03
N TRP A 77 18.18 0.18 -11.02
CA TRP A 77 18.01 1.00 -9.82
C TRP A 77 18.25 2.49 -10.09
N GLN A 78 19.23 2.81 -10.92
CA GLN A 78 19.48 4.18 -11.38
C GLN A 78 18.29 4.69 -12.20
N GLN A 79 17.79 3.89 -13.15
CA GLN A 79 16.60 4.24 -13.93
C GLN A 79 15.38 4.48 -13.03
N PHE A 80 15.15 3.61 -12.04
CA PHE A 80 14.07 3.82 -11.08
C PHE A 80 14.24 5.11 -10.26
N ARG A 81 15.41 5.34 -9.68
CA ARG A 81 15.66 6.45 -8.74
C ARG A 81 15.73 7.81 -9.44
N TYR A 82 16.27 7.87 -10.66
CA TYR A 82 16.56 9.12 -11.37
C TYR A 82 15.59 9.42 -12.51
N LEU A 83 14.91 8.41 -13.08
CA LEU A 83 13.91 8.62 -14.13
C LEU A 83 12.51 8.30 -13.62
N THR A 84 12.22 7.05 -13.29
CA THR A 84 10.86 6.61 -12.94
C THR A 84 10.29 7.41 -11.77
N LEU A 85 10.97 7.42 -10.61
CA LEU A 85 10.47 8.04 -9.39
C LEU A 85 10.26 9.56 -9.55
N PRO A 86 11.20 10.36 -10.10
CA PRO A 86 10.97 11.77 -10.35
C PRO A 86 9.83 12.04 -11.34
N MET A 87 9.71 11.24 -12.41
CA MET A 87 8.68 11.45 -13.44
C MET A 87 7.27 11.11 -12.94
N ILE A 88 7.12 10.14 -12.05
CA ILE A 88 5.83 9.80 -11.42
C ILE A 88 5.54 10.60 -10.15
N ALA A 89 6.51 11.38 -9.65
CA ALA A 89 6.36 12.15 -8.40
C ALA A 89 5.08 13.02 -8.35
N PRO A 90 4.65 13.70 -9.43
CA PRO A 90 3.38 14.45 -9.40
C PRO A 90 2.15 13.58 -9.11
N PHE A 91 2.12 12.35 -9.66
CA PHE A 91 1.03 11.40 -9.44
C PHE A 91 1.07 10.83 -8.03
N LEU A 92 2.26 10.54 -7.50
CA LEU A 92 2.45 10.14 -6.10
C LEU A 92 1.99 11.23 -5.13
N MET A 93 2.27 12.50 -5.43
CA MET A 93 1.83 13.63 -4.61
C MET A 93 0.31 13.76 -4.59
N ILE A 94 -0.36 13.59 -5.73
CA ILE A 94 -1.83 13.59 -5.80
C ILE A 94 -2.40 12.45 -4.93
N ALA A 95 -1.88 11.24 -5.10
CA ALA A 95 -2.30 10.10 -4.30
C ALA A 95 -2.08 10.34 -2.79
N LEU A 96 -0.91 10.88 -2.41
CA LEU A 96 -0.59 11.18 -1.02
C LEU A 96 -1.55 12.21 -0.41
N ILE A 97 -1.90 13.27 -1.13
CA ILE A 97 -2.82 14.31 -0.65
C ILE A 97 -4.22 13.71 -0.42
N ILE A 98 -4.75 12.99 -1.40
CA ILE A 98 -6.08 12.33 -1.29
C ILE A 98 -6.09 11.39 -0.09
N ARG A 99 -5.06 10.55 0.02
CA ARG A 99 -4.95 9.56 1.11
C ARG A 99 -4.78 10.20 2.48
N THR A 100 -4.07 11.32 2.57
CA THR A 100 -3.94 12.07 3.83
C THR A 100 -5.29 12.64 4.27
N ILE A 101 -6.07 13.21 3.34
CA ILE A 101 -7.42 13.72 3.62
C ILE A 101 -8.34 12.59 4.11
N ASP A 102 -8.32 11.44 3.44
CA ASP A 102 -9.17 10.30 3.80
C ASP A 102 -8.76 9.64 5.12
N ALA A 103 -7.46 9.55 5.39
CA ALA A 103 -6.94 9.04 6.65
C ALA A 103 -7.38 9.93 7.83
N LEU A 104 -7.25 11.25 7.69
CA LEU A 104 -7.68 12.20 8.73
C LEU A 104 -9.19 12.13 9.00
N LYS A 105 -10.02 11.98 7.96
CA LYS A 105 -11.47 11.79 8.12
C LYS A 105 -11.81 10.47 8.81
N SER A 106 -11.05 9.41 8.54
CA SER A 106 -11.30 8.10 9.12
C SER A 106 -11.03 8.06 10.63
N PHE A 107 -10.05 8.84 11.13
CA PHE A 107 -9.79 8.98 12.56
C PHE A 107 -10.94 9.64 13.34
N ASP A 108 -11.76 10.46 12.70
CA ASP A 108 -12.93 11.09 13.34
C ASP A 108 -14.13 10.14 13.43
N ILE A 109 -14.14 9.08 12.61
CA ILE A 109 -15.24 8.11 12.51
C ILE A 109 -15.04 6.90 13.45
N ILE A 110 -13.79 6.55 13.76
CA ILE A 110 -13.39 5.38 14.58
C ILE A 110 -13.31 5.77 16.05
#